data_AF-A0AB34PUU4-F1
#
_entry.id   AF-A0AB34PUU4-F1
#
_cell.length_a   1.000
_cell.length_b   1.000
_cell.length_c   1.000
_cell.angle_alpha   90.00
_cell.angle_beta   90.00
_cell.angle_gamma   90.00
#
_symmetry.space_group_name_H-M   'P 1'
#
loop_
_entity.id
_entity.type
_entity.pdbx_description
1 polymer ?
#
loop_
_entity_poly.entity_id
_entity_poly.type
_entity_poly.pdbx_seq_one_letter_code
_entity_poly.pdbx_strand_id
1 'polypeptide(L)'
;MPSTTASPDQEQLELVHLTDQELIDFTRLQNAQAWKGALSIKDYVLREQVLGKSKMATTPPNKLLIFMLRNKTDKAPLCSIELLIRKSKKYTLNKHENVVEQEDILSGCIGGVYTYPQHRGNGYARIMVDKLVVEAKELVGPSGFVFLYSEIGEYYSKNGFLSQGVDLINIPLTEGQDFATNTFDIKYDLINYHHFDLLMESYNQQNEQEIIAKVLKDGKSRITVVPSSKIIDWFHLRSKYISYKIFYEPKQNQEHIDFYNESYESIKSKLELVEPKQFGIKLYNTANEVAGFIVWTMDFNNQSVPENYVTVLKIVSFDENSKDEVAIKLLSLLKTHLIKNPILNGMNTTKIVIWESEISSHIKNVLVNQWNAQSNIDNPSRSAILMNSPIEDAKLRESEIIWEGNDKLPWF
;
A
#
# COMPACT_ATOMS: atom_id res chain seq x y z
N MET A 1 3.67 17.40 -38.99
CA MET A 1 2.61 16.44 -39.38
C MET A 1 2.40 15.49 -38.21
N PRO A 2 1.18 15.31 -37.69
CA PRO A 2 0.94 14.31 -36.67
C PRO A 2 1.05 12.93 -37.33
N SER A 3 1.96 12.07 -36.89
CA SER A 3 1.95 10.67 -37.33
C SER A 3 0.73 10.00 -36.73
N THR A 4 -0.28 9.75 -37.55
CA THR A 4 -1.37 8.82 -37.26
C THR A 4 -0.79 7.42 -37.23
N THR A 5 -0.22 7.02 -36.10
CA THR A 5 0.04 5.60 -35.82
C THR A 5 -1.31 4.91 -35.74
N ALA A 6 -1.54 3.96 -36.65
CA ALA A 6 -2.72 3.10 -36.60
C ALA A 6 -2.79 2.45 -35.20
N SER A 7 -3.99 2.44 -34.59
CA SER A 7 -4.19 1.74 -33.33
C SER A 7 -3.83 0.26 -33.51
N PRO A 8 -3.13 -0.40 -32.56
CA PRO A 8 -2.80 -1.80 -32.70
C PRO A 8 -4.07 -2.63 -32.87
N ASP A 9 -4.02 -3.62 -33.76
CA ASP A 9 -5.09 -4.60 -33.90
C ASP A 9 -5.21 -5.43 -32.62
N GLN A 10 -6.22 -5.13 -31.81
CA GLN A 10 -6.44 -5.78 -30.51
C GLN A 10 -6.73 -7.27 -30.64
N GLU A 11 -7.18 -7.74 -31.80
CA GLU A 11 -7.47 -9.15 -32.05
C GLU A 11 -6.19 -9.98 -32.16
N GLN A 12 -5.06 -9.36 -32.51
CA GLN A 12 -3.75 -10.00 -32.59
C GLN A 12 -3.03 -10.06 -31.22
N LEU A 13 -3.62 -9.49 -30.17
CA LEU A 13 -3.02 -9.39 -28.85
C LEU A 13 -3.76 -10.25 -27.85
N GLU A 14 -3.01 -10.98 -27.03
CA GLU A 14 -3.54 -11.77 -25.92
C GLU A 14 -2.90 -11.33 -24.60
N LEU A 15 -3.71 -11.26 -23.56
CA LEU A 15 -3.25 -11.15 -22.19
C LEU A 15 -3.15 -12.57 -21.63
N VAL A 16 -1.98 -12.95 -21.15
CA VAL A 16 -1.76 -14.29 -20.61
C VAL A 16 -1.38 -14.22 -19.14
N HIS A 17 -2.04 -15.03 -18.32
CA HIS A 17 -1.64 -15.28 -16.94
C HIS A 17 -0.37 -16.13 -16.93
N LEU A 18 0.69 -15.63 -16.30
CA LEU A 18 1.98 -16.31 -16.22
C LEU A 18 2.03 -17.20 -14.99
N THR A 19 2.43 -18.45 -15.20
CA THR A 19 2.75 -19.41 -14.13
C THR A 19 4.20 -19.89 -14.19
N ASP A 20 4.89 -19.59 -15.29
CA ASP A 20 6.29 -19.94 -15.50
C ASP A 20 7.21 -18.91 -14.83
N GLN A 21 8.17 -19.38 -14.03
CA GLN A 21 9.03 -18.50 -13.24
C GLN A 21 9.99 -17.70 -14.11
N GLU A 22 10.48 -18.24 -15.23
CA GLU A 22 11.39 -17.52 -16.13
C GLU A 22 10.67 -16.33 -16.79
N LEU A 23 9.43 -16.54 -17.22
CA LEU A 23 8.61 -15.46 -17.78
C LEU A 23 8.23 -14.42 -16.72
N ILE A 24 7.89 -14.84 -15.51
CA ILE A 24 7.62 -13.91 -14.39
C ILE A 24 8.86 -13.08 -14.10
N ASP A 25 10.04 -13.70 -13.99
CA ASP A 25 11.29 -12.98 -13.73
C ASP A 25 11.68 -12.07 -14.88
N PHE A 26 11.37 -12.46 -16.13
CA PHE A 26 11.51 -11.57 -17.28
C PHE A 26 10.66 -10.31 -17.12
N THR A 27 9.39 -10.40 -16.70
CA THR A 27 8.57 -9.21 -16.46
C THR A 27 9.19 -8.30 -15.40
N ARG A 28 9.69 -8.88 -14.31
CA ARG A 28 10.32 -8.15 -13.20
C ARG A 28 11.64 -7.51 -13.62
N LEU A 29 12.42 -8.18 -14.46
CA LEU A 29 13.64 -7.64 -15.06
C LEU A 29 13.34 -6.35 -15.85
N GLN A 30 12.25 -6.34 -16.61
CA GLN A 30 11.81 -5.14 -17.35
C GLN A 30 11.35 -4.03 -16.38
N ASN A 31 10.53 -4.39 -15.38
CA ASN A 31 10.01 -3.47 -14.36
C ASN A 31 11.12 -2.80 -13.53
N ALA A 32 12.27 -3.46 -13.35
CA ALA A 32 13.42 -2.94 -12.60
C ALA A 32 13.94 -1.59 -13.13
N GLN A 33 13.72 -1.28 -14.40
CA GLN A 33 14.10 0.02 -14.99
C GLN A 33 13.38 1.20 -14.33
N ALA A 34 12.18 0.99 -13.76
CA ALA A 34 11.42 2.01 -13.06
C ALA A 34 11.52 1.89 -11.54
N TRP A 35 11.40 0.67 -10.98
CA TRP A 35 11.10 0.49 -9.55
C TRP A 35 12.20 -0.20 -8.72
N LYS A 36 13.40 -0.39 -9.28
CA LYS A 36 14.51 -1.00 -8.51
C LYS A 36 14.99 -0.15 -7.34
N GLY A 37 14.82 1.17 -7.42
CA GLY A 37 15.36 2.10 -6.44
C GLY A 37 16.87 1.88 -6.23
N ALA A 38 17.27 1.77 -4.96
CA ALA A 38 18.65 1.55 -4.54
C ALA A 38 19.17 0.13 -4.81
N LEU A 39 18.31 -0.84 -5.18
CA LEU A 39 18.73 -2.21 -5.43
C LEU A 39 19.45 -2.38 -6.77
N SER A 40 20.26 -3.43 -6.86
CA SER A 40 20.65 -4.00 -8.15
C SER A 40 19.41 -4.57 -8.85
N ILE A 41 19.49 -4.75 -10.18
CA ILE A 41 18.40 -5.38 -10.94
C ILE A 41 18.10 -6.79 -10.40
N LYS A 42 19.15 -7.57 -10.12
CA LYS A 42 19.02 -8.93 -9.58
C LYS A 42 18.32 -8.92 -8.22
N ASP A 43 18.72 -8.02 -7.33
CA ASP A 43 18.10 -7.93 -5.99
C ASP A 43 16.68 -7.39 -6.05
N TYR A 44 16.33 -6.57 -7.03
CA TYR A 44 14.95 -6.18 -7.29
C TYR A 44 14.09 -7.36 -7.71
N VAL A 45 14.52 -8.16 -8.70
CA VAL A 45 13.76 -9.34 -9.14
C VAL A 45 13.54 -10.31 -7.97
N LEU A 46 14.60 -10.55 -7.18
CA LEU A 46 14.54 -11.38 -5.99
C LEU A 46 13.62 -10.80 -4.90
N ARG A 47 13.58 -9.46 -4.73
CA ARG A 47 12.63 -8.81 -3.82
C ARG A 47 11.19 -9.18 -4.17
N GLU A 48 10.81 -9.09 -5.44
CA GLU A 48 9.45 -9.39 -5.87
C GLU A 48 9.10 -10.88 -5.65
N GLN A 49 10.08 -11.78 -5.79
CA GLN A 49 9.91 -13.19 -5.40
C GLN A 49 9.67 -13.33 -3.89
N VAL A 50 10.45 -12.64 -3.06
CA VAL A 50 10.31 -12.65 -1.59
C VAL A 50 8.95 -12.11 -1.16
N LEU A 51 8.51 -10.99 -1.73
CA LEU A 51 7.18 -10.43 -1.46
C LEU A 51 6.08 -11.41 -1.88
N GLY A 52 6.22 -12.06 -3.03
CA GLY A 52 5.30 -13.11 -3.50
C GLY A 52 5.16 -14.32 -2.55
N LYS A 53 6.12 -14.55 -1.64
CA LYS A 53 6.03 -15.59 -0.60
C LYS A 53 5.24 -15.17 0.64
N SER A 54 4.97 -13.88 0.81
CA SER A 54 4.31 -13.36 2.01
C SER A 54 2.88 -13.89 2.16
N LYS A 55 2.37 -13.84 3.40
CA LYS A 55 0.97 -14.21 3.68
C LYS A 55 -0.04 -13.33 2.93
N MET A 56 0.33 -12.10 2.58
CA MET A 56 -0.52 -11.20 1.80
C MET A 56 -0.80 -11.72 0.39
N ALA A 57 0.19 -12.35 -0.26
CA ALA A 57 0.05 -12.89 -1.62
C ALA A 57 -0.37 -14.36 -1.66
N THR A 58 -0.32 -15.08 -0.54
CA THR A 58 -0.47 -16.55 -0.52
C THR A 58 -1.61 -17.06 0.36
N THR A 59 -2.13 -16.27 1.30
CA THR A 59 -3.23 -16.70 2.18
C THR A 59 -4.58 -16.48 1.50
N PRO A 60 -5.39 -17.53 1.25
CA PRO A 60 -6.72 -17.37 0.67
C PRO A 60 -7.60 -16.39 1.45
N PRO A 61 -8.43 -15.58 0.77
CA PRO A 61 -8.64 -15.54 -0.68
C PRO A 61 -7.57 -14.74 -1.45
N ASN A 62 -6.57 -14.18 -0.75
CA ASN A 62 -5.61 -13.32 -1.40
C ASN A 62 -4.67 -14.09 -2.33
N LYS A 63 -4.36 -13.49 -3.48
CA LYS A 63 -3.49 -14.10 -4.49
C LYS A 63 -2.85 -13.03 -5.36
N LEU A 64 -1.53 -13.07 -5.52
CA LEU A 64 -0.83 -12.28 -6.52
C LEU A 64 -0.80 -13.03 -7.85
N LEU A 65 -1.27 -12.39 -8.92
CA LEU A 65 -1.27 -12.90 -10.28
C LEU A 65 -0.45 -11.98 -11.17
N ILE A 66 0.36 -12.56 -12.06
CA ILE A 66 1.22 -11.83 -12.98
C ILE A 66 0.74 -12.12 -14.40
N PHE A 67 0.56 -11.08 -15.20
CA PHE A 67 0.12 -11.18 -16.57
C PHE A 67 1.08 -10.49 -17.53
N MET A 68 1.05 -10.94 -18.78
CA MET A 68 1.81 -10.35 -19.88
C MET A 68 0.90 -10.17 -21.08
N LEU A 69 0.93 -8.99 -21.69
CA LEU A 69 0.38 -8.80 -23.03
C LEU A 69 1.44 -9.22 -24.04
N ARG A 70 1.06 -10.07 -24.98
CA ARG A 70 1.93 -10.51 -26.08
C ARG A 70 1.17 -10.59 -27.39
N ASN A 71 1.90 -10.64 -28.49
CA ASN A 71 1.33 -10.91 -29.80
C ASN A 71 0.96 -12.40 -29.90
N LYS A 72 -0.18 -12.73 -30.50
CA LYS A 72 -0.68 -14.09 -30.63
C LYS A 72 0.15 -14.94 -31.57
N THR A 73 0.74 -14.34 -32.61
CA THR A 73 1.40 -15.05 -33.71
C THR A 73 2.82 -15.47 -33.35
N ASP A 74 3.67 -14.51 -32.96
CA ASP A 74 5.09 -14.73 -32.67
C ASP A 74 5.39 -14.84 -31.16
N LYS A 75 4.37 -14.65 -30.31
CA LYS A 75 4.47 -14.64 -28.84
C LYS A 75 5.40 -13.55 -28.28
N ALA A 76 5.71 -12.51 -29.08
CA ALA A 76 6.56 -11.41 -28.65
C ALA A 76 5.95 -10.66 -27.44
N PRO A 77 6.69 -10.49 -26.34
CA PRO A 77 6.17 -9.88 -25.12
C PRO A 77 6.21 -8.33 -25.23
N LEU A 78 5.13 -7.66 -24.83
CA LEU A 78 4.94 -6.22 -25.10
C LEU A 78 4.87 -5.37 -23.83
N CYS A 79 4.11 -5.84 -22.84
CA CYS A 79 3.95 -5.21 -21.55
C CYS A 79 3.53 -6.25 -20.49
N SER A 80 3.70 -5.90 -19.22
CA SER A 80 3.33 -6.74 -18.08
C SER A 80 2.52 -5.97 -17.05
N ILE A 81 1.72 -6.69 -16.29
CA ILE A 81 0.81 -6.16 -15.27
C ILE A 81 0.57 -7.20 -14.17
N GLU A 82 0.36 -6.75 -12.95
CA GLU A 82 0.09 -7.60 -11.80
C GLU A 82 -1.30 -7.30 -11.24
N LEU A 83 -1.95 -8.33 -10.68
CA LEU A 83 -3.24 -8.24 -10.00
C LEU A 83 -3.15 -8.95 -8.65
N LEU A 84 -3.25 -8.19 -7.56
CA LEU A 84 -3.34 -8.73 -6.21
C LEU A 84 -4.83 -8.80 -5.81
N ILE A 85 -5.37 -10.02 -5.78
CA ILE A 85 -6.72 -10.29 -5.29
C ILE A 85 -6.71 -10.18 -3.77
N ARG A 86 -7.73 -9.54 -3.19
CA ARG A 86 -7.83 -9.29 -1.74
C ARG A 86 -9.24 -9.48 -1.23
N LYS A 87 -9.33 -9.94 0.03
CA LYS A 87 -10.59 -9.92 0.78
C LYS A 87 -11.09 -8.48 0.96
N SER A 88 -12.34 -8.26 0.61
CA SER A 88 -13.04 -6.99 0.71
C SER A 88 -14.44 -7.21 1.27
N LYS A 89 -15.11 -6.13 1.68
CA LYS A 89 -16.49 -6.15 2.15
C LYS A 89 -17.30 -5.04 1.50
N LYS A 90 -18.58 -5.30 1.32
CA LYS A 90 -19.58 -4.31 0.94
C LYS A 90 -20.67 -4.24 2.00
N TYR A 91 -21.12 -3.01 2.27
CA TYR A 91 -22.12 -2.69 3.28
C TYR A 91 -23.26 -1.94 2.60
N THR A 92 -24.49 -2.40 2.80
CA THR A 92 -25.68 -1.80 2.17
C THR A 92 -26.82 -1.71 3.19
N LEU A 93 -27.53 -0.58 3.22
CA LEU A 93 -28.69 -0.43 4.08
C LEU A 93 -29.90 -1.19 3.50
N ASN A 94 -30.39 -2.18 4.23
CA ASN A 94 -31.74 -2.69 4.02
C ASN A 94 -32.72 -1.69 4.62
N LYS A 95 -33.37 -0.90 3.75
CA LYS A 95 -34.28 0.18 4.17
C LYS A 95 -35.56 -0.31 4.85
N HIS A 96 -35.96 -1.56 4.60
CA HIS A 96 -37.18 -2.13 5.18
C HIS A 96 -36.96 -2.53 6.64
N GLU A 97 -35.83 -3.15 6.92
CA GLU A 97 -35.48 -3.65 8.25
C GLU A 97 -34.66 -2.64 9.07
N ASN A 98 -34.14 -1.60 8.42
CA ASN A 98 -33.21 -0.63 8.99
C ASN A 98 -31.95 -1.31 9.57
N VAL A 99 -31.44 -2.30 8.84
CA VAL A 99 -30.24 -3.08 9.17
C VAL A 99 -29.23 -2.95 8.04
N VAL A 100 -27.94 -2.94 8.39
CA VAL A 100 -26.85 -2.97 7.40
C VAL A 100 -26.54 -4.42 7.04
N GLU A 101 -26.77 -4.76 5.79
CA GLU A 101 -26.35 -6.02 5.20
C GLU A 101 -24.86 -5.95 4.85
N GLN A 102 -24.15 -7.05 5.15
CA GLN A 102 -22.74 -7.20 4.83
C GLN A 102 -22.54 -8.31 3.82
N GLU A 103 -21.79 -8.03 2.75
CA GLU A 103 -21.43 -8.99 1.71
C GLU A 103 -19.90 -9.12 1.68
N ASP A 104 -19.39 -10.34 1.89
CA ASP A 104 -17.98 -10.66 1.64
C ASP A 104 -17.77 -10.67 0.11
N ILE A 105 -16.92 -9.75 -0.37
CA ILE A 105 -16.58 -9.60 -1.79
C ILE A 105 -15.06 -9.68 -1.99
N LEU A 106 -14.61 -9.66 -3.23
CA LEU A 106 -13.19 -9.55 -3.56
C LEU A 106 -12.89 -8.24 -4.27
N SER A 107 -11.65 -7.80 -4.14
CA SER A 107 -11.11 -6.71 -4.95
C SER A 107 -9.81 -7.11 -5.63
N GLY A 108 -9.50 -6.48 -6.76
CA GLY A 108 -8.23 -6.63 -7.47
C GLY A 108 -7.40 -5.34 -7.43
N CYS A 109 -6.26 -5.36 -6.74
CA CYS A 109 -5.28 -4.27 -6.81
C CYS A 109 -4.41 -4.45 -8.05
N ILE A 110 -4.48 -3.53 -8.99
CA ILE A 110 -3.58 -3.54 -10.14
C ILE A 110 -2.26 -2.88 -9.74
N GLY A 111 -1.14 -3.52 -10.10
CA GLY A 111 0.20 -2.98 -9.94
C GLY A 111 1.14 -3.43 -11.07
N GLY A 112 2.40 -3.01 -11.00
CA GLY A 112 3.44 -3.44 -11.94
C GLY A 112 3.14 -3.14 -13.42
N VAL A 113 2.28 -2.16 -13.72
CA VAL A 113 1.86 -1.82 -15.09
C VAL A 113 3.03 -1.25 -15.86
N TYR A 114 3.63 -2.05 -16.74
CA TYR A 114 4.86 -1.67 -17.41
C TYR A 114 4.85 -2.01 -18.89
N THR A 115 5.02 -0.98 -19.73
CA THR A 115 5.27 -1.16 -21.17
C THR A 115 6.76 -1.10 -21.45
N TYR A 116 7.28 -2.13 -22.12
CA TYR A 116 8.69 -2.22 -22.42
C TYR A 116 9.12 -1.06 -23.32
N PRO A 117 10.32 -0.48 -23.11
CA PRO A 117 10.70 0.80 -23.71
C PRO A 117 10.47 0.88 -25.21
N GLN A 118 10.84 -0.17 -25.96
CA GLN A 118 10.70 -0.25 -27.41
C GLN A 118 9.24 -0.31 -27.91
N HIS A 119 8.28 -0.55 -27.03
CA HIS A 119 6.86 -0.67 -27.37
C HIS A 119 6.00 0.51 -26.84
N ARG A 120 6.60 1.47 -26.13
CA ARG A 120 5.89 2.65 -25.61
C ARG A 120 5.32 3.52 -26.73
N GLY A 121 4.26 4.27 -26.42
CA GLY A 121 3.58 5.14 -27.39
C GLY A 121 2.60 4.44 -28.34
N ASN A 122 2.56 3.10 -28.36
CA ASN A 122 1.68 2.32 -29.23
C ASN A 122 0.31 1.98 -28.58
N GLY A 123 0.05 2.40 -27.35
CA GLY A 123 -1.23 2.15 -26.67
C GLY A 123 -1.38 0.77 -26.01
N TYR A 124 -0.33 -0.06 -26.00
CA TYR A 124 -0.39 -1.42 -25.41
C TYR A 124 -0.75 -1.45 -23.93
N ALA A 125 -0.29 -0.49 -23.11
CA ALA A 125 -0.70 -0.40 -21.70
C ALA A 125 -2.23 -0.29 -21.55
N ARG A 126 -2.88 0.52 -22.38
CA ARG A 126 -4.34 0.67 -22.36
C ARG A 126 -5.02 -0.66 -22.68
N ILE A 127 -4.61 -1.30 -23.77
CA ILE A 127 -5.16 -2.60 -24.22
C ILE A 127 -4.96 -3.68 -23.15
N MET A 128 -3.79 -3.71 -22.51
CA MET A 128 -3.47 -4.64 -21.43
C MET A 128 -4.39 -4.45 -20.22
N VAL A 129 -4.61 -3.20 -19.79
CA VAL A 129 -5.52 -2.90 -18.68
C VAL A 129 -6.96 -3.25 -19.04
N ASP A 130 -7.43 -2.90 -20.25
CA ASP A 130 -8.78 -3.24 -20.71
C ASP A 130 -9.02 -4.76 -20.66
N LYS A 131 -8.05 -5.55 -21.15
CA LYS A 131 -8.11 -7.02 -21.08
C LYS A 131 -8.06 -7.52 -19.63
N LEU A 132 -7.22 -6.93 -18.78
CA LEU A 132 -7.12 -7.33 -17.37
C LEU A 132 -8.42 -7.05 -16.61
N VAL A 133 -9.10 -5.94 -16.87
CA VAL A 133 -10.40 -5.62 -16.24
C VAL A 133 -11.44 -6.69 -16.55
N VAL A 134 -11.45 -7.22 -17.78
CA VAL A 134 -12.33 -8.34 -18.16
C VAL A 134 -11.97 -9.60 -17.38
N GLU A 135 -10.69 -9.98 -17.34
CA GLU A 135 -10.22 -11.16 -16.57
C GLU A 135 -10.48 -11.01 -15.06
N ALA A 136 -10.25 -9.81 -14.53
CA ALA A 136 -10.44 -9.51 -13.11
C ALA A 136 -11.90 -9.69 -12.70
N LYS A 137 -12.87 -9.39 -13.56
CA LYS A 137 -14.30 -9.60 -13.28
C LYS A 137 -14.63 -11.06 -12.97
N GLU A 138 -14.03 -12.00 -13.68
CA GLU A 138 -14.20 -13.44 -13.42
C GLU A 138 -13.49 -13.85 -12.11
N LEU A 139 -12.33 -13.25 -11.83
CA LEU A 139 -11.51 -13.58 -10.66
C LEU A 139 -12.04 -13.02 -9.34
N VAL A 140 -12.59 -11.80 -9.35
CA VAL A 140 -13.05 -11.09 -8.13
C VAL A 140 -14.57 -11.03 -8.03
N GLY A 141 -15.28 -11.50 -9.06
CA GLY A 141 -16.74 -11.59 -9.10
C GLY A 141 -17.45 -10.30 -9.52
N PRO A 142 -18.75 -10.39 -9.85
CA PRO A 142 -19.53 -9.27 -10.39
C PRO A 142 -19.79 -8.14 -9.41
N SER A 143 -19.88 -8.44 -8.10
CA SER A 143 -20.00 -7.45 -7.00
C SER A 143 -18.65 -6.87 -6.57
N GLY A 144 -17.54 -7.38 -7.13
CA GLY A 144 -16.19 -6.94 -6.79
C GLY A 144 -15.79 -5.66 -7.51
N PHE A 145 -14.60 -5.17 -7.18
CA PHE A 145 -14.04 -3.95 -7.75
C PHE A 145 -12.54 -4.08 -7.99
N VAL A 146 -12.03 -3.29 -8.94
CA VAL A 146 -10.59 -3.18 -9.21
C VAL A 146 -10.13 -1.76 -8.94
N PHE A 147 -8.92 -1.61 -8.43
CA PHE A 147 -8.37 -0.30 -8.11
C PHE A 147 -6.84 -0.34 -8.23
N LEU A 148 -6.23 0.83 -8.29
CA LEU A 148 -4.80 1.02 -8.44
C LEU A 148 -4.35 2.36 -7.87
N TYR A 149 -3.04 2.55 -7.83
CA TYR A 149 -2.43 3.82 -7.49
C TYR A 149 -1.47 4.21 -8.63
N SER A 150 -1.90 5.21 -9.40
CA SER A 150 -1.28 5.65 -10.64
C SER A 150 -0.17 6.65 -10.38
N GLU A 151 1.08 6.28 -10.69
CA GLU A 151 2.25 7.19 -10.67
C GLU A 151 2.34 8.13 -11.90
N ILE A 152 1.36 8.05 -12.80
CA ILE A 152 1.32 8.82 -14.06
C ILE A 152 0.02 9.63 -14.18
N GLY A 153 -0.53 10.04 -13.04
CA GLY A 153 -1.72 10.90 -12.93
C GLY A 153 -2.99 10.24 -13.47
N GLU A 154 -3.77 10.99 -14.26
CA GLU A 154 -5.11 10.62 -14.76
C GLU A 154 -5.14 9.55 -15.87
N TYR A 155 -4.03 8.86 -16.14
CA TYR A 155 -3.89 7.94 -17.27
C TYR A 155 -5.04 6.90 -17.38
N TYR A 156 -5.43 6.29 -16.26
CA TYR A 156 -6.38 5.18 -16.23
C TYR A 156 -7.85 5.60 -16.35
N SER A 157 -8.15 6.90 -16.33
CA SER A 157 -9.48 7.40 -16.73
C SER A 157 -9.86 6.96 -18.15
N LYS A 158 -8.85 6.74 -19.02
CA LYS A 158 -9.00 6.20 -20.39
C LYS A 158 -9.48 4.75 -20.43
N ASN A 159 -9.29 4.01 -19.33
CA ASN A 159 -9.78 2.66 -19.09
C ASN A 159 -11.07 2.65 -18.27
N GLY A 160 -11.67 3.82 -18.02
CA GLY A 160 -12.90 3.97 -17.27
C GLY A 160 -12.72 4.10 -15.76
N PHE A 161 -11.50 4.10 -15.20
CA PHE A 161 -11.35 4.24 -13.74
C PHE A 161 -11.81 5.62 -13.25
N LEU A 162 -12.51 5.65 -12.12
CA LEU A 162 -12.77 6.86 -11.35
C LEU A 162 -11.52 7.22 -10.55
N SER A 163 -10.97 8.39 -10.82
CA SER A 163 -9.74 8.89 -10.21
C SER A 163 -10.03 9.66 -8.92
N GLN A 164 -9.28 9.37 -7.87
CA GLN A 164 -9.41 10.00 -6.55
C GLN A 164 -8.01 10.35 -6.03
N GLY A 165 -7.64 11.63 -6.11
CA GLY A 165 -6.39 12.11 -5.52
C GLY A 165 -6.49 12.22 -4.01
N VAL A 166 -5.40 11.87 -3.32
CA VAL A 166 -5.22 12.11 -1.89
C VAL A 166 -3.87 12.77 -1.72
N ASP A 167 -3.85 14.02 -1.26
CA ASP A 167 -2.61 14.77 -1.04
C ASP A 167 -1.76 14.17 0.09
N LEU A 168 -0.49 14.53 0.11
CA LEU A 168 0.45 14.19 1.16
C LEU A 168 0.70 15.39 2.08
N ILE A 169 1.05 15.07 3.32
CA ILE A 169 1.70 15.99 4.26
C ILE A 169 3.05 15.41 4.68
N ASN A 170 4.09 16.24 4.63
CA ASN A 170 5.45 15.90 5.03
C ASN A 170 5.83 16.66 6.29
N ILE A 171 6.19 15.94 7.35
CA ILE A 171 6.73 16.50 8.59
C ILE A 171 8.25 16.38 8.53
N PRO A 172 9.00 17.50 8.45
CA PRO A 172 10.46 17.44 8.45
C PRO A 172 10.99 16.97 9.82
N LEU A 173 12.06 16.20 9.79
CA LEU A 173 12.82 15.79 10.97
C LEU A 173 14.18 16.49 10.94
N THR A 174 14.27 17.61 11.65
CA THR A 174 15.51 18.39 11.79
C THR A 174 15.98 18.36 13.24
N GLU A 175 17.28 18.18 13.45
CA GLU A 175 17.92 18.31 14.76
C GLU A 175 17.66 19.72 15.35
N GLY A 176 17.43 19.80 16.66
CA GLY A 176 17.27 21.08 17.38
C GLY A 176 15.83 21.63 17.47
N GLN A 177 14.83 20.95 16.90
CA GLN A 177 13.43 21.24 17.21
C GLN A 177 12.96 20.40 18.41
N ASP A 178 13.36 20.82 19.60
CA ASP A 178 12.80 20.31 20.86
C ASP A 178 11.35 20.78 20.99
N PHE A 179 10.43 19.98 20.48
CA PHE A 179 9.04 20.08 20.92
C PHE A 179 8.98 19.44 22.30
N ALA A 180 8.91 20.28 23.32
CA ALA A 180 8.56 19.89 24.67
C ALA A 180 7.10 19.41 24.70
N THR A 181 6.80 18.28 24.06
CA THR A 181 5.72 17.45 24.56
C THR A 181 6.29 16.76 25.80
N ASN A 182 5.68 16.99 26.96
CA ASN A 182 5.99 16.26 28.18
C ASN A 182 5.65 14.78 27.98
N THR A 183 6.49 14.04 27.27
CA THR A 183 6.33 12.60 27.04
C THR A 183 6.68 11.78 28.27
N PHE A 184 7.20 12.43 29.33
CA PHE A 184 7.69 11.77 30.54
C PHE A 184 6.63 10.95 31.29
N ASP A 185 5.33 11.27 31.12
CA ASP A 185 4.22 10.55 31.78
C ASP A 185 3.37 9.70 30.82
N ILE A 186 3.78 9.58 29.54
CA ILE A 186 3.01 8.82 28.57
C ILE A 186 3.47 7.36 28.56
N LYS A 187 2.58 6.44 28.93
CA LYS A 187 2.84 5.00 28.81
C LYS A 187 2.63 4.52 27.37
N TYR A 188 3.67 3.96 26.77
CA TYR A 188 3.63 3.41 25.42
C TYR A 188 4.60 2.22 25.29
N ASP A 189 4.37 1.36 24.31
CA ASP A 189 5.33 0.33 23.88
C ASP A 189 5.63 0.46 22.39
N LEU A 190 6.86 0.12 22.01
CA LEU A 190 7.22 -0.07 20.61
C LEU A 190 6.70 -1.43 20.10
N ILE A 191 6.31 -1.46 18.82
CA ILE A 191 5.81 -2.66 18.15
C ILE A 191 6.86 -3.11 17.14
N ASN A 192 7.28 -4.36 17.26
CA ASN A 192 8.29 -4.97 16.39
C ASN A 192 7.68 -5.48 15.08
N TYR A 193 8.58 -5.77 14.13
CA TYR A 193 8.28 -6.48 12.89
C TYR A 193 7.35 -7.70 13.11
N HIS A 194 6.25 -7.76 12.35
CA HIS A 194 5.22 -8.82 12.40
C HIS A 194 4.45 -8.99 13.72
N HIS A 195 4.40 -7.98 14.61
CA HIS A 195 3.68 -8.07 15.90
C HIS A 195 2.39 -7.22 15.92
N PHE A 196 1.66 -7.13 14.79
CA PHE A 196 0.47 -6.27 14.66
C PHE A 196 -0.87 -7.02 14.68
N ASP A 197 -0.88 -8.35 14.73
CA ASP A 197 -2.10 -9.18 14.59
C ASP A 197 -3.25 -8.72 15.51
N LEU A 198 -3.04 -8.71 16.83
CA LEU A 198 -4.08 -8.35 17.82
C LEU A 198 -4.59 -6.91 17.69
N LEU A 199 -3.69 -5.98 17.34
CA LEU A 199 -4.05 -4.57 17.14
C LEU A 199 -4.90 -4.39 15.88
N MET A 200 -4.54 -5.10 14.80
CA MET A 200 -5.29 -5.07 13.56
C MET A 200 -6.63 -5.81 13.65
N GLU A 201 -6.73 -6.85 14.46
CA GLU A 201 -8.02 -7.49 14.79
C GLU A 201 -8.94 -6.50 15.50
N SER A 202 -8.43 -5.80 16.52
CA SER A 202 -9.19 -4.78 17.26
C SER A 202 -9.61 -3.62 16.35
N TYR A 203 -8.69 -3.13 15.51
CA TYR A 203 -8.98 -2.08 14.53
C TYR A 203 -10.02 -2.53 13.50
N ASN A 204 -9.92 -3.76 12.98
CA ASN A 204 -10.88 -4.25 11.99
C ASN A 204 -12.30 -4.31 12.56
N GLN A 205 -12.45 -4.73 13.83
CA GLN A 205 -13.75 -4.69 14.52
C GLN A 205 -14.28 -3.27 14.67
N GLN A 206 -13.47 -2.32 15.14
CA GLN A 206 -13.86 -0.91 15.23
C GLN A 206 -14.25 -0.33 13.86
N ASN A 207 -13.42 -0.53 12.84
CA ASN A 207 -13.64 -0.03 11.50
C ASN A 207 -14.94 -0.58 10.89
N GLU A 208 -15.26 -1.85 11.12
CA GLU A 208 -16.54 -2.43 10.71
C GLU A 208 -17.73 -1.73 11.37
N GLN A 209 -17.66 -1.48 12.68
CA GLN A 209 -18.71 -0.75 13.41
C GLN A 209 -18.84 0.71 12.93
N GLU A 210 -17.72 1.39 12.68
CA GLU A 210 -17.70 2.76 12.14
C GLU A 210 -18.37 2.81 10.76
N ILE A 211 -18.06 1.86 9.87
CA ILE A 211 -18.69 1.78 8.54
C ILE A 211 -20.19 1.53 8.68
N ILE A 212 -20.62 0.58 9.51
CA ILE A 212 -22.05 0.29 9.77
C ILE A 212 -22.77 1.55 10.26
N ALA A 213 -22.19 2.26 11.24
CA ALA A 213 -22.76 3.49 11.77
C ALA A 213 -22.89 4.58 10.69
N LYS A 214 -21.90 4.71 9.81
CA LYS A 214 -21.96 5.65 8.67
C LYS A 214 -23.07 5.26 7.68
N VAL A 215 -23.22 3.98 7.33
CA VAL A 215 -24.30 3.49 6.44
C VAL A 215 -25.68 3.74 7.05
N LEU A 216 -25.87 3.48 8.35
CA LEU A 216 -27.14 3.77 9.04
C LEU A 216 -27.46 5.26 9.05
N LYS A 217 -26.42 6.11 9.14
CA LYS A 217 -26.57 7.56 9.22
C LYS A 217 -26.97 8.20 7.89
N ASP A 218 -26.37 7.80 6.78
CA ASP A 218 -26.59 8.45 5.48
C ASP A 218 -27.26 7.57 4.42
N GLY A 219 -27.46 6.28 4.69
CA GLY A 219 -28.07 5.32 3.78
C GLY A 219 -27.22 4.95 2.57
N LYS A 220 -25.97 5.41 2.48
CA LYS A 220 -25.08 5.16 1.34
C LYS A 220 -24.35 3.84 1.51
N SER A 221 -24.23 3.09 0.42
CA SER A 221 -23.46 1.84 0.41
C SER A 221 -21.97 2.14 0.55
N ARG A 222 -21.22 1.21 1.12
CA ARG A 222 -19.77 1.33 1.33
C ARG A 222 -19.03 0.08 0.91
N ILE A 223 -17.87 0.24 0.32
CA ILE A 223 -16.94 -0.84 0.01
C ILE A 223 -15.60 -0.56 0.68
N THR A 224 -14.93 -1.61 1.13
CA THR A 224 -13.59 -1.50 1.73
C THR A 224 -12.79 -2.76 1.44
N VAL A 225 -11.49 -2.61 1.33
CA VAL A 225 -10.55 -3.73 1.50
C VAL A 225 -10.53 -4.05 2.99
N VAL A 226 -10.57 -5.33 3.37
CA VAL A 226 -10.55 -5.71 4.79
C VAL A 226 -9.13 -5.51 5.33
N PRO A 227 -8.92 -4.61 6.32
CA PRO A 227 -7.61 -4.41 6.91
C PRO A 227 -7.10 -5.69 7.59
N SER A 228 -5.80 -5.95 7.49
CA SER A 228 -5.16 -7.02 8.26
C SER A 228 -3.67 -6.76 8.43
N SER A 229 -3.07 -7.40 9.44
CA SER A 229 -1.63 -7.40 9.67
C SER A 229 -0.82 -7.88 8.45
N LYS A 230 -1.39 -8.78 7.63
CA LYS A 230 -0.73 -9.28 6.42
C LYS A 230 -0.34 -8.15 5.45
N ILE A 231 -1.16 -7.10 5.37
CA ILE A 231 -0.88 -5.93 4.55
C ILE A 231 0.34 -5.17 5.10
N ILE A 232 0.35 -4.96 6.42
CA ILE A 232 1.47 -4.31 7.13
C ILE A 232 2.77 -5.11 6.96
N ASP A 233 2.69 -6.43 7.11
CA ASP A 233 3.82 -7.35 6.97
C ASP A 233 4.45 -7.29 5.57
N TRP A 234 3.66 -7.06 4.52
CA TRP A 234 4.18 -6.85 3.17
C TRP A 234 5.09 -5.62 3.09
N PHE A 235 4.63 -4.47 3.60
CA PHE A 235 5.43 -3.24 3.65
C PHE A 235 6.71 -3.42 4.46
N HIS A 236 6.60 -4.07 5.62
CA HIS A 236 7.75 -4.26 6.49
C HIS A 236 8.76 -5.26 5.90
N LEU A 237 8.29 -6.35 5.26
CA LEU A 237 9.15 -7.31 4.57
C LEU A 237 9.94 -6.61 3.46
N ARG A 238 9.28 -5.74 2.69
CA ARG A 238 9.94 -4.90 1.67
C ARG A 238 11.04 -4.03 2.30
N SER A 239 10.73 -3.31 3.38
CA SER A 239 11.68 -2.43 4.07
C SER A 239 12.89 -3.21 4.62
N LYS A 240 12.63 -4.32 5.34
CA LYS A 240 13.66 -5.22 5.87
C LYS A 240 14.55 -5.82 4.79
N TYR A 241 13.97 -6.28 3.69
CA TYR A 241 14.72 -6.84 2.57
C TYR A 241 15.68 -5.81 1.96
N ILE A 242 15.17 -4.59 1.69
CA ILE A 242 15.98 -3.51 1.12
C ILE A 242 17.12 -3.14 2.08
N SER A 243 16.82 -2.99 3.36
CA SER A 243 17.83 -2.70 4.38
C SER A 243 18.89 -3.81 4.46
N TYR A 244 18.48 -5.08 4.48
CA TYR A 244 19.41 -6.21 4.47
C TYR A 244 20.35 -6.13 3.27
N LYS A 245 19.81 -5.99 2.07
CA LYS A 245 20.59 -5.96 0.83
C LYS A 245 21.59 -4.81 0.76
N ILE A 246 21.24 -3.65 1.28
CA ILE A 246 22.10 -2.47 1.19
C ILE A 246 23.14 -2.45 2.32
N PHE A 247 22.78 -2.86 3.54
CA PHE A 247 23.59 -2.59 4.73
C PHE A 247 24.11 -3.83 5.47
N TYR A 248 23.47 -4.98 5.33
CA TYR A 248 23.81 -6.18 6.12
C TYR A 248 24.28 -7.36 5.29
N GLU A 249 23.99 -7.41 3.99
CA GLU A 249 24.37 -8.54 3.16
C GLU A 249 25.90 -8.70 3.19
N PRO A 250 26.41 -9.86 3.66
CA PRO A 250 27.84 -10.04 3.83
C PRO A 250 28.60 -9.96 2.51
N LYS A 251 29.76 -9.30 2.54
CA LYS A 251 30.68 -9.26 1.40
C LYS A 251 31.58 -10.51 1.43
N GLN A 252 31.11 -11.59 0.81
CA GLN A 252 31.79 -12.89 0.59
C GLN A 252 32.10 -13.73 1.86
N ASN A 253 32.00 -15.06 1.74
CA ASN A 253 32.39 -16.09 2.73
C ASN A 253 31.66 -16.10 4.09
N GLN A 254 30.45 -15.55 4.18
CA GLN A 254 29.56 -15.69 5.34
C GLN A 254 28.18 -16.22 4.90
N GLU A 255 27.43 -16.82 5.83
CA GLU A 255 26.06 -17.29 5.57
C GLU A 255 25.17 -16.11 5.15
N HIS A 256 24.59 -16.21 3.96
CA HIS A 256 23.58 -15.29 3.45
C HIS A 256 22.20 -15.90 3.60
N ILE A 257 21.16 -15.05 3.66
CA ILE A 257 19.79 -15.52 3.56
C ILE A 257 19.56 -16.02 2.13
N ASP A 258 19.21 -17.29 1.96
CA ASP A 258 18.84 -17.85 0.65
C ASP A 258 17.37 -17.54 0.38
N PHE A 259 17.12 -16.31 -0.06
CA PHE A 259 15.78 -15.83 -0.37
C PHE A 259 15.07 -16.64 -1.46
N TYR A 260 15.79 -17.40 -2.29
CA TYR A 260 15.18 -18.20 -3.36
C TYR A 260 14.57 -19.49 -2.79
N ASN A 261 15.33 -20.22 -1.97
CA ASN A 261 14.90 -21.53 -1.48
C ASN A 261 14.22 -21.49 -0.10
N GLU A 262 14.48 -20.47 0.70
CA GLU A 262 13.91 -20.40 2.05
C GLU A 262 12.41 -20.09 2.05
N SER A 263 11.73 -20.64 3.07
CA SER A 263 10.32 -20.36 3.32
C SER A 263 10.13 -18.92 3.83
N TYR A 264 8.90 -18.41 3.72
CA TYR A 264 8.55 -17.09 4.26
C TYR A 264 8.84 -16.97 5.76
N GLU A 265 8.53 -17.99 6.57
CA GLU A 265 8.79 -17.95 8.01
C GLU A 265 10.29 -17.96 8.36
N SER A 266 11.11 -18.68 7.57
CA SER A 266 12.57 -18.66 7.73
C SER A 266 13.14 -17.27 7.40
N ILE A 267 12.73 -16.71 6.25
CA ILE A 267 13.12 -15.37 5.82
C ILE A 267 12.70 -14.32 6.88
N LYS A 268 11.46 -14.38 7.35
CA LYS A 268 10.93 -13.53 8.42
C LYS A 268 11.84 -13.57 9.64
N SER A 269 12.14 -14.76 10.15
CA SER A 269 12.94 -14.94 11.37
C SER A 269 14.34 -14.35 11.22
N LYS A 270 15.01 -14.61 10.08
CA LYS A 270 16.36 -14.08 9.83
C LYS A 270 16.38 -12.55 9.67
N LEU A 271 15.32 -11.97 9.10
CA LEU A 271 15.19 -10.52 8.95
C LEU A 271 14.80 -9.81 10.26
N GLU A 272 14.38 -10.52 11.30
CA GLU A 272 13.95 -9.92 12.57
C GLU A 272 15.03 -9.04 13.20
N LEU A 273 16.29 -9.49 13.11
CA LEU A 273 17.46 -8.79 13.67
C LEU A 273 17.97 -7.63 12.81
N VAL A 274 17.58 -7.56 11.54
CA VAL A 274 17.96 -6.50 10.58
C VAL A 274 17.22 -5.20 10.93
N GLU A 275 17.85 -4.03 10.86
CA GLU A 275 17.11 -2.78 11.09
C GLU A 275 16.24 -2.40 9.88
N PRO A 276 15.10 -1.72 10.07
CA PRO A 276 14.52 -1.28 11.35
C PRO A 276 13.87 -2.45 12.10
N LYS A 277 13.96 -2.43 13.43
CA LYS A 277 13.36 -3.46 14.30
C LYS A 277 11.91 -3.13 14.65
N GLN A 278 11.64 -1.84 14.86
CA GLN A 278 10.33 -1.31 15.23
C GLN A 278 9.66 -0.62 14.06
N PHE A 279 8.35 -0.83 13.95
CA PHE A 279 7.50 -0.26 12.91
C PHE A 279 6.20 0.33 13.46
N GLY A 280 6.02 0.32 14.78
CA GLY A 280 4.81 0.84 15.41
C GLY A 280 5.01 1.28 16.84
N ILE A 281 4.04 2.04 17.34
CA ILE A 281 3.91 2.42 18.75
C ILE A 281 2.45 2.17 19.15
N LYS A 282 2.23 1.51 20.30
CA LYS A 282 0.92 1.46 20.95
C LYS A 282 0.92 2.34 22.20
N LEU A 283 -0.14 3.11 22.35
CA LEU A 283 -0.37 4.04 23.45
C LEU A 283 -1.34 3.42 24.45
N TYR A 284 -1.14 3.67 25.74
CA TYR A 284 -2.06 3.24 26.79
C TYR A 284 -2.81 4.41 27.42
N ASN A 285 -4.05 4.16 27.83
CA ASN A 285 -4.83 5.09 28.65
C ASN A 285 -4.44 4.98 30.14
N THR A 286 -5.06 5.81 30.99
CA THR A 286 -4.83 5.80 32.45
C THR A 286 -5.30 4.51 33.13
N ALA A 287 -6.22 3.77 32.52
CA ALA A 287 -6.68 2.46 32.95
C ALA A 287 -5.76 1.31 32.48
N ASN A 288 -4.65 1.63 31.82
CA ASN A 288 -3.68 0.68 31.27
C ASN A 288 -4.22 -0.20 30.13
N GLU A 289 -5.25 0.27 29.44
CA GLU A 289 -5.78 -0.33 28.21
C GLU A 289 -5.17 0.35 27.00
N VAL A 290 -5.13 -0.34 25.85
CA VAL A 290 -4.60 0.25 24.62
C VAL A 290 -5.55 1.34 24.14
N ALA A 291 -5.08 2.59 24.13
CA ALA A 291 -5.83 3.75 23.64
C ALA A 291 -5.78 3.88 22.12
N GLY A 292 -4.71 3.41 21.50
CA GLY A 292 -4.50 3.52 20.06
C GLY A 292 -3.12 3.05 19.64
N PHE A 293 -2.87 3.02 18.33
CA PHE A 293 -1.56 2.70 17.79
C PHE A 293 -1.28 3.43 16.48
N ILE A 294 0.00 3.58 16.17
CA ILE A 294 0.50 4.06 14.88
C ILE A 294 1.42 3.01 14.28
N VAL A 295 1.34 2.81 12.97
CA VAL A 295 2.18 1.89 12.21
C VAL A 295 2.73 2.60 10.97
N TRP A 296 3.98 2.31 10.65
CA TRP A 296 4.69 2.96 9.55
C TRP A 296 5.60 1.99 8.81
N THR A 297 5.98 2.34 7.59
CA THR A 297 7.06 1.69 6.84
C THR A 297 8.23 2.66 6.64
N MET A 298 9.38 2.14 6.23
CA MET A 298 10.57 2.92 6.00
C MET A 298 11.17 2.62 4.62
N ASP A 299 11.46 3.69 3.89
CA ASP A 299 12.12 3.63 2.59
C ASP A 299 13.53 4.24 2.70
N PHE A 300 14.43 3.73 1.85
CA PHE A 300 15.85 4.09 1.85
C PHE A 300 16.22 4.76 0.54
N ASN A 301 16.92 5.89 0.64
CA ASN A 301 17.56 6.55 -0.48
C ASN A 301 19.08 6.42 -0.31
N ASN A 302 19.71 5.67 -1.22
CA ASN A 302 21.15 5.42 -1.20
C ASN A 302 21.88 6.15 -2.34
N GLN A 303 21.42 7.37 -2.68
CA GLN A 303 22.15 8.28 -3.55
C GLN A 303 23.36 8.88 -2.80
N SER A 304 23.82 10.07 -3.19
CA SER A 304 25.06 10.68 -2.71
C SER A 304 25.19 10.79 -1.19
N VAL A 305 24.08 10.89 -0.46
CA VAL A 305 24.03 10.84 1.01
C VAL A 305 22.97 9.81 1.41
N PRO A 306 23.36 8.71 2.08
CA PRO A 306 22.41 7.71 2.55
C PRO A 306 21.44 8.32 3.57
N GLU A 307 20.15 8.23 3.27
CA GLU A 307 19.08 8.74 4.13
C GLU A 307 17.89 7.78 4.10
N ASN A 308 17.03 7.89 5.11
CA ASN A 308 15.75 7.21 5.10
C ASN A 308 14.60 8.19 5.39
N TYR A 309 13.40 7.76 5.05
CA TYR A 309 12.17 8.45 5.46
C TYR A 309 11.11 7.44 5.82
N VAL A 310 10.15 7.89 6.63
CA VAL A 310 9.06 7.06 7.12
C VAL A 310 7.76 7.45 6.46
N THR A 311 6.95 6.46 6.07
CA THR A 311 5.57 6.68 5.62
C THR A 311 4.62 6.03 6.61
N VAL A 312 3.69 6.81 7.17
CA VAL A 312 2.64 6.28 8.05
C VAL A 312 1.68 5.44 7.22
N LEU A 313 1.45 4.21 7.69
CA LEU A 313 0.48 3.29 7.08
C LEU A 313 -0.90 3.44 7.71
N LYS A 314 -0.96 3.59 9.04
CA LYS A 314 -2.21 3.78 9.78
C LYS A 314 -1.99 4.43 11.15
N ILE A 315 -2.95 5.24 11.58
CA ILE A 315 -3.13 5.79 12.92
C ILE A 315 -4.52 5.38 13.41
N VAL A 316 -4.58 4.76 14.58
CA VAL A 316 -5.83 4.27 15.16
C VAL A 316 -5.98 4.83 16.58
N SER A 317 -7.17 5.32 16.88
CA SER A 317 -7.64 5.59 18.25
C SER A 317 -8.83 4.69 18.53
N PHE A 318 -8.81 3.96 19.64
CA PHE A 318 -9.92 3.12 20.09
C PHE A 318 -10.96 3.91 20.90
N ASP A 319 -10.68 5.17 21.23
CA ASP A 319 -11.65 6.11 21.80
C ASP A 319 -12.00 7.18 20.77
N GLU A 320 -13.27 7.21 20.37
CA GLU A 320 -13.81 8.18 19.41
C GLU A 320 -13.81 9.61 19.96
N ASN A 321 -13.93 9.79 21.28
CA ASN A 321 -13.98 11.13 21.87
C ASN A 321 -12.60 11.80 21.94
N SER A 322 -11.53 11.01 21.86
CA SER A 322 -10.15 11.49 21.95
C SER A 322 -9.31 11.15 20.70
N LYS A 323 -9.96 10.87 19.57
CA LYS A 323 -9.31 10.44 18.31
C LYS A 323 -8.15 11.32 17.88
N ASP A 324 -8.36 12.63 17.84
CA ASP A 324 -7.33 13.59 17.44
C ASP A 324 -6.22 13.72 18.49
N GLU A 325 -6.57 13.67 19.78
CA GLU A 325 -5.59 13.73 20.88
C GLU A 325 -4.66 12.52 20.87
N VAL A 326 -5.21 11.31 20.73
CA VAL A 326 -4.48 10.06 20.62
C VAL A 326 -3.58 10.06 19.38
N ALA A 327 -4.09 10.50 18.23
CA ALA A 327 -3.32 10.60 17.00
C ALA A 327 -2.12 11.56 17.14
N ILE A 328 -2.33 12.75 17.72
CA ILE A 328 -1.24 13.73 17.95
C ILE A 328 -0.19 13.15 18.92
N LYS A 329 -0.61 12.48 20.00
CA LYS A 329 0.31 11.80 20.94
C LYS A 329 1.15 10.74 20.23
N LEU A 330 0.52 9.87 19.44
CA LEU A 330 1.21 8.82 18.67
C LEU A 330 2.20 9.40 17.67
N LEU A 331 1.81 10.43 16.92
CA LEU A 331 2.68 11.13 15.98
C LEU A 331 3.87 11.81 16.68
N SER A 332 3.64 12.38 17.87
CA SER A 332 4.70 12.98 18.67
C SER A 332 5.69 11.92 19.14
N LEU A 333 5.20 10.78 19.63
CA LEU A 333 6.05 9.66 20.05
C LEU A 333 6.85 9.10 18.88
N LEU A 334 6.24 8.96 17.69
CA LEU A 334 6.94 8.55 16.46
C LEU A 334 8.07 9.53 16.10
N LYS A 335 7.78 10.83 16.05
CA LYS A 335 8.78 11.87 15.77
C LYS A 335 9.95 11.80 16.75
N THR A 336 9.66 11.72 18.05
CA THR A 336 10.69 11.61 19.10
C THR A 336 11.50 10.31 18.96
N HIS A 337 10.85 9.19 18.66
CA HIS A 337 11.51 7.90 18.48
C HIS A 337 12.53 7.94 17.34
N LEU A 338 12.13 8.45 16.18
CA LEU A 338 12.98 8.53 14.98
C LEU A 338 14.19 9.46 15.19
N ILE A 339 14.02 10.58 15.89
CA ILE A 339 15.13 11.51 16.21
C ILE A 339 16.10 10.89 17.21
N LYS A 340 15.60 10.25 18.28
CA LYS A 340 16.44 9.75 19.38
C LYS A 340 17.10 8.40 19.08
N ASN A 341 16.57 7.64 18.12
CA ASN A 341 17.03 6.27 17.83
C ASN A 341 17.31 6.13 16.32
N PRO A 342 18.31 6.85 15.79
CA PRO A 342 18.69 6.67 14.39
C PRO A 342 19.18 5.24 14.17
N ILE A 343 18.81 4.66 13.04
CA ILE A 343 19.20 3.30 12.64
C ILE A 343 20.50 3.32 11.82
N LEU A 344 21.03 2.16 11.45
CA LEU A 344 22.11 1.95 10.48
C LEU A 344 23.35 2.79 10.78
N ASN A 345 23.82 2.74 12.03
CA ASN A 345 24.98 3.50 12.52
C ASN A 345 24.81 5.03 12.40
N GLY A 346 23.62 5.55 12.70
CA GLY A 346 23.37 6.99 12.75
C GLY A 346 22.83 7.57 11.45
N MET A 347 22.23 6.75 10.57
CA MET A 347 21.54 7.25 9.40
C MET A 347 20.32 8.09 9.81
N ASN A 348 20.29 9.33 9.32
CA ASN A 348 19.21 10.26 9.61
C ASN A 348 17.91 9.87 8.89
N THR A 349 16.81 9.90 9.64
CA THR A 349 15.46 9.92 9.07
C THR A 349 15.10 11.37 8.75
N THR A 350 14.81 11.70 7.49
CA THR A 350 14.64 13.09 7.04
C THR A 350 13.23 13.64 7.22
N LYS A 351 12.22 12.78 7.13
CA LYS A 351 10.81 13.18 7.22
C LYS A 351 9.88 12.02 7.57
N ILE A 352 8.68 12.39 8.04
CA ILE A 352 7.50 11.53 8.12
C ILE A 352 6.53 11.96 7.02
N VAL A 353 6.06 11.02 6.22
CA VAL A 353 5.09 11.20 5.14
C VAL A 353 3.76 10.61 5.57
N ILE A 354 2.68 11.36 5.42
CA ILE A 354 1.32 10.93 5.77
C ILE A 354 0.39 11.25 4.60
N TRP A 355 -0.52 10.34 4.27
CA TRP A 355 -1.61 10.61 3.34
C TRP A 355 -2.65 11.45 4.07
N GLU A 356 -3.07 12.59 3.53
CA GLU A 356 -3.96 13.50 4.25
C GLU A 356 -5.33 12.88 4.58
N SER A 357 -5.76 11.84 3.88
CA SER A 357 -6.95 11.06 4.22
C SER A 357 -6.84 10.31 5.56
N GLU A 358 -5.63 10.13 6.09
CA GLU A 358 -5.38 9.46 7.37
C GLU A 358 -5.62 10.37 8.58
N ILE A 359 -5.68 11.69 8.40
CA ILE A 359 -5.75 12.66 9.50
C ILE A 359 -6.91 13.64 9.34
N SER A 360 -7.44 14.12 10.46
CA SER A 360 -8.46 15.17 10.46
C SER A 360 -7.87 16.53 10.03
N SER A 361 -8.74 17.45 9.62
CA SER A 361 -8.32 18.84 9.34
C SER A 361 -7.73 19.53 10.58
N HIS A 362 -8.17 19.15 11.79
CA HIS A 362 -7.61 19.68 13.02
C HIS A 362 -6.16 19.19 13.23
N ILE A 363 -5.90 17.90 13.08
CA ILE A 363 -4.54 17.35 13.14
C ILE A 363 -3.66 18.01 12.07
N LYS A 364 -4.13 18.12 10.83
CA LYS A 364 -3.41 18.81 9.74
C LYS A 364 -2.98 20.22 10.16
N ASN A 365 -3.89 21.00 10.73
CA ASN A 365 -3.59 22.36 11.21
C ASN A 365 -2.53 22.35 12.33
N VAL A 366 -2.60 21.40 13.27
CA VAL A 366 -1.57 21.25 14.32
C VAL A 366 -0.21 20.97 13.70
N LEU A 367 -0.12 20.01 12.77
CA LEU A 367 1.13 19.63 12.11
C LEU A 367 1.75 20.79 11.32
N VAL A 368 0.95 21.54 10.57
CA VAL A 368 1.42 22.70 9.80
C VAL A 368 1.93 23.81 10.74
N ASN A 369 1.10 24.21 11.70
CA ASN A 369 1.37 25.39 12.53
C ASN A 369 2.44 25.13 13.59
N GLN A 370 2.48 23.91 14.14
CA GLN A 370 3.38 23.59 15.24
C GLN A 370 4.61 22.82 14.77
N TRP A 371 4.49 21.92 13.79
CA TRP A 371 5.58 21.02 13.41
C TRP A 371 6.22 21.36 12.07
N ASN A 372 5.91 22.54 11.51
CA ASN A 372 6.43 23.02 10.23
C ASN A 372 6.18 22.03 9.08
N ALA A 373 5.07 21.30 9.14
CA ALA A 373 4.72 20.33 8.12
C ALA A 373 4.32 21.01 6.82
N GLN A 374 4.77 20.47 5.70
CA GLN A 374 4.36 20.89 4.35
C GLN A 374 3.16 20.07 3.93
N SER A 375 2.03 20.72 3.62
CA SER A 375 0.76 20.06 3.29
C SER A 375 0.27 20.39 1.88
N ASN A 376 -0.78 19.70 1.41
CA ASN A 376 -1.30 19.78 0.04
C ASN A 376 -0.23 19.45 -1.01
N ILE A 377 0.64 18.49 -0.69
CA ILE A 377 1.65 18.00 -1.62
C ILE A 377 0.95 17.02 -2.55
N ASP A 378 0.93 17.31 -3.85
CA ASP A 378 0.35 16.40 -4.84
C ASP A 378 1.02 15.02 -4.72
N ASN A 379 0.19 14.01 -4.46
CA ASN A 379 0.65 12.65 -4.31
C ASN A 379 0.83 12.04 -5.71
N PRO A 380 2.05 11.66 -6.11
CA PRO A 380 2.26 11.08 -7.43
C PRO A 380 1.47 9.78 -7.58
N SER A 381 1.17 9.05 -6.50
CA SER A 381 0.38 7.81 -6.49
C SER A 381 -1.12 8.10 -6.39
N ARG A 382 -1.73 8.58 -7.48
CA ARG A 382 -3.16 8.91 -7.51
C ARG A 382 -4.02 7.65 -7.49
N SER A 383 -4.89 7.50 -6.50
CA SER A 383 -5.77 6.34 -6.43
C SER A 383 -6.81 6.36 -7.55
N ALA A 384 -7.20 5.19 -8.05
CA ALA A 384 -8.24 5.05 -9.06
C ALA A 384 -8.99 3.73 -8.87
N ILE A 385 -10.31 3.74 -9.05
CA ILE A 385 -11.18 2.59 -8.77
C ILE A 385 -12.21 2.39 -9.89
N LEU A 386 -12.64 1.15 -10.10
CA LEU A 386 -13.66 0.75 -11.07
C LEU A 386 -14.47 -0.41 -10.50
N MET A 387 -15.81 -0.29 -10.48
CA MET A 387 -16.68 -1.41 -10.10
C MET A 387 -16.88 -2.36 -11.28
N ASN A 388 -16.98 -3.66 -11.02
CA ASN A 388 -17.24 -4.66 -12.07
C ASN A 388 -18.68 -4.63 -12.58
N SER A 389 -19.61 -4.18 -11.74
CA SER A 389 -21.02 -3.96 -12.08
C SER A 389 -21.20 -2.54 -12.63
N PRO A 390 -21.66 -2.35 -13.88
CA PRO A 390 -21.89 -1.02 -14.44
C PRO A 390 -22.89 -0.18 -13.64
N ILE A 391 -23.87 -0.83 -13.02
CA ILE A 391 -24.88 -0.17 -12.18
C ILE A 391 -24.23 0.36 -10.90
N GLU A 392 -23.35 -0.43 -10.28
CA GLU A 392 -22.62 0.00 -9.08
C GLU A 392 -21.55 1.03 -9.41
N ASP A 393 -20.90 0.93 -10.57
CA ASP A 393 -19.94 1.93 -11.03
C ASP A 393 -20.60 3.30 -11.21
N ALA A 394 -21.80 3.35 -11.78
CA ALA A 394 -22.60 4.57 -11.87
C ALA A 394 -22.90 5.13 -10.46
N LYS A 395 -23.34 4.28 -9.51
CA LYS A 395 -23.59 4.69 -8.12
C LYS A 395 -22.32 5.18 -7.41
N LEU A 396 -21.17 4.58 -7.66
CA LEU A 396 -19.88 5.03 -7.13
C LEU A 396 -19.57 6.46 -7.61
N ARG A 397 -19.78 6.74 -8.90
CA ARG A 397 -19.58 8.08 -9.49
C ARG A 397 -20.57 9.12 -8.96
N GLU A 398 -21.79 8.69 -8.66
CA GLU A 398 -22.84 9.52 -8.04
C GLU A 398 -22.65 9.68 -6.52
N SER A 399 -21.60 9.09 -5.94
CA SER A 399 -21.34 9.08 -4.48
C SER A 399 -22.45 8.41 -3.66
N GLU A 400 -23.16 7.46 -4.25
CA GLU A 400 -24.13 6.55 -3.59
C GLU A 400 -23.46 5.26 -3.09
N ILE A 401 -22.30 4.92 -3.67
CA ILE A 401 -21.33 3.97 -3.11
C ILE A 401 -20.08 4.76 -2.73
N ILE A 402 -19.54 4.54 -1.52
CA ILE A 402 -18.32 5.17 -1.04
C ILE A 402 -17.23 4.11 -0.88
N TRP A 403 -16.04 4.38 -1.41
CA TRP A 403 -14.84 3.60 -1.13
C TRP A 403 -14.20 4.08 0.17
N GLU A 404 -14.32 3.27 1.22
CA GLU A 404 -13.70 3.52 2.52
C GLU A 404 -12.24 3.04 2.52
N GLY A 405 -11.40 3.72 3.30
CA GLY A 405 -9.98 3.38 3.43
C GLY A 405 -9.13 3.76 2.21
N ASN A 406 -9.45 4.83 1.48
CA ASN A 406 -8.54 5.38 0.47
C ASN A 406 -7.35 6.11 1.15
N ASP A 407 -6.55 5.35 1.86
CA ASP A 407 -5.35 5.75 2.58
C ASP A 407 -4.16 4.88 2.12
N LYS A 408 -3.02 4.97 2.82
CA LYS A 408 -1.82 4.22 2.46
C LYS A 408 -1.94 2.72 2.77
N LEU A 409 -2.79 2.30 3.69
CA LEU A 409 -2.83 0.91 4.14
C LEU A 409 -3.22 -0.05 3.00
N PRO A 410 -4.31 0.14 2.24
CA PRO A 410 -4.62 -0.73 1.10
C PRO A 410 -3.77 -0.45 -0.13
N TRP A 411 -2.76 0.41 -0.03
CA TRP A 411 -1.76 0.57 -1.08
C TRP A 411 -0.92 -0.71 -1.22
N PHE A 412 -0.62 -1.05 -2.47
CA PHE A 412 -0.02 -2.29 -2.98
C PHE A 412 0.71 -3.22 -2.00
#